data_AF-A0A4Y2JP00-F1
#
_entry.id   AF-A0A4Y2JP00-F1
#
_cell.length_a   1.000
_cell.length_b   1.000
_cell.length_c   1.000
_cell.angle_alpha   90.00
_cell.angle_beta   90.00
_cell.angle_gamma   90.00
#
_symmetry.space_group_name_H-M   'P 1'
#
loop_
_entity.id
_entity.type
_entity.pdbx_description
1 polymer ?
#
loop_
_entity_poly.entity_id
_entity_poly.type
_entity_poly.pdbx_seq_one_letter_code
_entity_poly.pdbx_strand_id
1 'polypeptide(L)'
;MVDTTMKLNELNLKLQGKGNSAYALLEEVVCFEKYYFFLLKTCMSGKLLHFKNLKQYRDETIASIDTNYFSIALKNMKDGFAERFEQFKTNKSTLAFIVNPLNTNTNEINIEPFGIDTGSLQMKLLDLKTKDLWSGKFTELNSKLEELEVQKCMHIAQHKWTL
;
A
#
# COMPACT_ATOMS: atom_id res chain seq x y z
N MET A 1 -8.81 -15.46 -14.59
CA MET A 1 -7.84 -14.34 -14.57
C MET A 1 -8.49 -12.97 -14.52
N VAL A 2 -9.68 -12.78 -15.10
CA VAL A 2 -10.42 -11.49 -15.11
C VAL A 2 -10.51 -10.84 -13.73
N ASP A 3 -10.93 -11.58 -12.68
CA ASP A 3 -11.04 -11.03 -11.32
C ASP A 3 -9.72 -10.45 -10.80
N THR A 4 -8.62 -11.20 -10.99
CA THR A 4 -7.27 -10.79 -10.57
C THR A 4 -6.80 -9.56 -11.34
N THR A 5 -7.02 -9.53 -12.66
CA THR A 5 -6.62 -8.39 -13.49
C THR A 5 -7.44 -7.14 -13.20
N MET A 6 -8.72 -7.28 -12.85
CA MET A 6 -9.55 -6.16 -12.39
C MET A 6 -8.99 -5.55 -11.11
N LYS A 7 -8.64 -6.37 -10.11
CA LYS A 7 -8.02 -5.87 -8.88
C LYS A 7 -6.65 -5.26 -9.09
N LEU A 8 -5.85 -5.80 -10.01
CA LEU A 8 -4.59 -5.18 -10.40
C LEU A 8 -4.80 -3.80 -11.02
N ASN A 9 -5.84 -3.62 -11.83
CA ASN A 9 -6.19 -2.33 -12.39
C ASN A 9 -6.65 -1.32 -11.31
N GLU A 10 -7.45 -1.77 -10.34
CA GLU A 10 -7.82 -0.94 -9.19
C GLU A 10 -6.59 -0.45 -8.42
N LEU A 11 -5.63 -1.34 -8.14
CA LEU A 11 -4.35 -0.94 -7.55
C LEU A 11 -3.63 0.07 -8.44
N ASN A 12 -3.49 -0.21 -9.74
CA ASN A 12 -2.78 0.67 -10.66
C ASN A 12 -3.36 2.11 -10.66
N LEU A 13 -4.68 2.25 -10.64
CA LEU A 13 -5.33 3.55 -10.53
C LEU A 13 -4.99 4.27 -9.22
N LYS A 14 -4.97 3.56 -8.09
CA LYS A 14 -4.54 4.13 -6.81
C LYS A 14 -3.08 4.59 -6.85
N LEU A 15 -2.20 3.83 -7.50
CA LEU A 15 -0.78 4.17 -7.63
C LEU A 15 -0.52 5.37 -8.52
N GLN A 16 -1.42 5.68 -9.47
CA GLN A 16 -1.30 6.83 -10.38
C GLN A 16 -1.93 8.12 -9.81
N GLY A 17 -2.59 8.06 -8.65
CA GLY A 17 -3.21 9.20 -8.01
C GLY A 17 -2.20 10.30 -7.62
N LYS A 18 -2.59 11.57 -7.77
CA LYS A 18 -1.81 12.71 -7.28
C LYS A 18 -2.03 12.92 -5.78
N GLY A 19 -1.02 13.44 -5.08
CA GLY A 19 -1.10 13.77 -3.66
C GLY A 19 -0.80 12.62 -2.71
N ASN A 20 -0.51 11.43 -3.21
CA ASN A 20 -0.11 10.28 -2.39
C ASN A 20 1.39 10.38 -2.04
N SER A 21 1.72 10.17 -0.77
CA SER A 21 3.11 9.96 -0.36
C SER A 21 3.60 8.60 -0.88
N ALA A 22 4.91 8.48 -1.12
CA ALA A 22 5.50 7.19 -1.49
C ALA A 22 5.25 6.11 -0.41
N TYR A 23 5.11 6.52 0.86
CA TYR A 23 4.72 5.63 1.95
C TYR A 23 3.28 5.11 1.80
N ALA A 24 2.31 5.98 1.47
CA ALA A 24 0.93 5.54 1.21
C ALA A 24 0.84 4.58 0.02
N LEU A 25 1.63 4.82 -1.04
CA LEU A 25 1.73 3.91 -2.17
C LEU A 25 2.28 2.54 -1.76
N LEU A 26 3.30 2.50 -0.91
CA LEU A 26 3.83 1.26 -0.35
C LEU A 26 2.77 0.51 0.47
N GLU A 27 1.94 1.21 1.24
CA GLU A 27 0.86 0.57 2.01
C GLU A 27 -0.16 -0.13 1.11
N GLU A 28 -0.55 0.49 -0.01
CA GLU A 28 -1.42 -0.12 -1.02
C GLU A 28 -0.77 -1.35 -1.68
N VAL A 29 0.53 -1.28 -2.01
CA VAL A 29 1.31 -2.40 -2.55
C VAL A 29 1.36 -3.57 -1.56
N VAL A 30 1.69 -3.31 -0.29
CA VAL A 30 1.75 -4.34 0.76
C VAL A 30 0.38 -4.96 1.02
N CYS A 31 -0.68 -4.16 0.96
CA CYS A 31 -2.05 -4.64 1.07
C CYS A 31 -2.39 -5.59 -0.10
N PHE A 32 -2.02 -5.21 -1.32
CA PHE A 32 -2.24 -6.05 -2.50
C PHE A 32 -1.40 -7.34 -2.50
N GLU A 33 -0.18 -7.31 -1.98
CA GLU A 33 0.63 -8.52 -1.81
C GLU A 33 -0.07 -9.53 -0.87
N LYS A 34 -0.67 -9.04 0.22
CA LYS A 34 -1.51 -9.87 1.12
C LYS A 34 -2.79 -10.35 0.42
N TYR A 35 -3.36 -9.57 -0.48
CA TYR A 35 -4.51 -10.00 -1.27
C TYR A 35 -4.21 -11.24 -2.12
N TYR A 36 -3.04 -11.33 -2.77
CA TYR A 36 -2.64 -12.56 -3.48
C TYR A 36 -2.62 -13.80 -2.57
N PHE A 37 -2.19 -13.66 -1.32
CA PHE A 37 -2.22 -14.77 -0.36
C PHE A 37 -3.66 -15.28 -0.11
N PHE A 38 -4.62 -14.37 0.04
CA PHE A 38 -6.03 -14.74 0.18
C PHE A 38 -6.59 -15.39 -1.09
N LEU A 39 -6.20 -14.89 -2.27
CA LEU A 39 -6.59 -15.49 -3.56
C LEU A 39 -6.12 -16.94 -3.68
N LEU A 40 -4.86 -17.21 -3.37
CA LEU A 40 -4.30 -18.57 -3.37
C LEU A 40 -5.06 -19.48 -2.40
N LYS A 41 -5.30 -19.02 -1.17
CA LYS A 41 -6.03 -19.79 -0.16
C LYS A 41 -7.45 -20.16 -0.60
N THR A 42 -8.19 -19.20 -1.18
CA THR A 42 -9.56 -19.49 -1.65
C THR A 42 -9.60 -20.31 -2.93
N CYS A 43 -8.56 -20.25 -3.77
CA CYS A 43 -8.43 -21.05 -4.98
C CYS A 43 -8.16 -22.53 -4.63
N MET A 44 -7.18 -22.79 -3.76
CA MET A 44 -6.85 -24.15 -3.31
C MET A 44 -7.98 -24.84 -2.55
N SER A 45 -8.82 -24.07 -1.85
CA SER A 45 -10.01 -24.61 -1.17
C SER A 45 -11.23 -24.76 -2.07
N GLY A 46 -11.17 -24.34 -3.34
CA GLY A 46 -12.30 -24.39 -4.28
C GLY A 46 -13.46 -23.44 -3.97
N LYS A 47 -13.38 -22.65 -2.88
CA LYS A 47 -14.46 -21.76 -2.43
C LYS A 47 -14.64 -20.53 -3.33
N LEU A 48 -13.58 -20.09 -4.01
CA LEU A 48 -13.57 -18.97 -4.95
C LEU A 48 -14.23 -17.67 -4.43
N LEU A 49 -14.10 -17.37 -3.13
CA LEU A 49 -14.80 -16.27 -2.46
C LEU A 49 -14.49 -14.88 -3.06
N HIS A 50 -13.29 -14.73 -3.62
CA HIS A 50 -12.80 -13.47 -4.17
C HIS A 50 -12.77 -13.45 -5.71
N PHE A 51 -13.34 -14.47 -6.36
CA PHE A 51 -13.40 -14.59 -7.81
C PHE A 51 -14.85 -14.56 -8.28
N LYS A 52 -15.48 -13.39 -8.27
CA LYS A 52 -16.92 -13.25 -8.59
C LYS A 52 -17.22 -13.77 -10.00
N ASN A 53 -16.41 -13.37 -11.00
CA ASN A 53 -16.63 -13.74 -12.39
C ASN A 53 -16.35 -15.24 -12.61
N LEU A 54 -15.25 -15.76 -12.06
CA LEU A 54 -14.93 -17.19 -12.18
C LEU A 54 -15.97 -18.09 -11.48
N LYS A 55 -16.44 -17.68 -10.30
CA LYS A 55 -17.48 -18.39 -9.56
C LYS A 55 -18.78 -18.41 -10.35
N GLN A 56 -19.20 -17.26 -10.90
CA GLN A 56 -20.37 -17.17 -11.76
C GLN A 56 -20.25 -18.09 -12.98
N TYR A 57 -19.11 -18.05 -13.69
CA TYR A 57 -18.86 -18.93 -14.82
C TYR A 57 -18.99 -20.42 -14.47
N ARG A 58 -18.39 -20.85 -13.36
CA ARG A 58 -18.50 -22.23 -12.87
C ARG A 58 -19.96 -22.61 -12.59
N ASP A 59 -20.68 -21.74 -11.91
CA ASP A 59 -22.04 -22.02 -11.45
C ASP A 59 -23.03 -22.04 -12.64
N GLU A 60 -22.82 -21.23 -13.68
CA GLU A 60 -23.64 -21.19 -14.90
C GLU A 60 -23.33 -22.31 -15.91
N THR A 61 -22.06 -22.68 -16.06
CA THR A 61 -21.62 -23.63 -17.10
C THR A 61 -21.35 -25.04 -16.58
N ILE A 62 -21.30 -25.22 -15.26
CA ILE A 62 -20.89 -26.47 -14.59
C ILE A 62 -19.46 -26.89 -15.04
N ALA A 63 -18.66 -25.93 -15.52
CA ALA A 63 -17.29 -26.20 -15.96
C ALA A 63 -16.41 -26.64 -14.78
N SER A 64 -15.59 -27.67 -15.02
CA SER A 64 -14.50 -28.01 -14.12
C SER A 64 -13.43 -26.93 -14.19
N ILE A 65 -13.04 -26.40 -13.03
CA ILE A 65 -11.96 -25.41 -12.92
C ILE A 65 -10.67 -26.15 -12.57
N ASP A 66 -9.65 -26.01 -13.42
CA ASP A 66 -8.29 -26.43 -13.09
C ASP A 66 -7.68 -25.48 -12.05
N THR A 67 -7.96 -25.77 -10.78
CA THR A 67 -7.46 -25.00 -9.64
C THR A 67 -5.94 -25.08 -9.52
N ASN A 68 -5.29 -26.11 -10.06
CA ASN A 68 -3.84 -26.26 -10.03
C ASN A 68 -3.19 -25.24 -10.97
N TYR A 69 -3.68 -25.15 -12.21
CA TYR A 69 -3.24 -24.12 -13.16
C TYR A 69 -3.37 -22.71 -12.58
N PHE A 70 -4.55 -22.38 -12.02
CA PHE A 70 -4.77 -21.06 -11.41
C PHE A 70 -3.86 -20.81 -10.22
N SER A 71 -3.62 -21.81 -9.38
CA SER A 71 -2.73 -21.67 -8.22
C SER A 71 -1.29 -21.40 -8.64
N ILE A 72 -0.79 -22.07 -9.68
CA ILE A 72 0.54 -21.82 -10.25
C ILE A 72 0.62 -20.41 -10.83
N ALA A 73 -0.37 -20.00 -11.63
CA ALA A 73 -0.40 -18.67 -12.23
C ALA A 73 -0.43 -17.55 -11.18
N LEU A 74 -1.28 -17.69 -10.15
CA LEU A 74 -1.38 -16.74 -9.05
C LEU A 74 -0.10 -16.68 -8.21
N LYS A 75 0.57 -17.81 -8.01
CA LYS A 75 1.85 -17.87 -7.31
C LYS A 75 2.91 -17.09 -8.09
N ASN A 76 3.05 -17.35 -9.39
CA ASN A 76 4.01 -16.63 -10.23
C ASN A 76 3.74 -15.12 -10.26
N MET A 77 2.46 -14.72 -10.33
CA MET A 77 2.07 -13.31 -10.25
C MET A 77 2.43 -12.68 -8.90
N LYS A 78 2.16 -13.39 -7.80
CA LYS A 78 2.53 -12.94 -6.45
C LYS A 78 4.03 -12.77 -6.33
N ASP A 79 4.81 -13.76 -6.76
CA ASP A 79 6.26 -13.78 -6.61
C ASP A 79 6.89 -12.65 -7.46
N GLY A 80 6.48 -12.50 -8.73
CA GLY A 80 6.95 -11.40 -9.57
C GLY A 80 6.50 -10.02 -9.09
N PHE A 81 5.31 -9.92 -8.47
CA PHE A 81 4.87 -8.68 -7.83
C PHE A 81 5.73 -8.35 -6.60
N ALA A 82 5.98 -9.32 -5.72
CA ALA A 82 6.79 -9.14 -4.53
C ALA A 82 8.21 -8.70 -4.88
N GLU A 83 8.83 -9.34 -5.89
CA GLU A 83 10.16 -8.99 -6.39
C GLU A 83 10.20 -7.55 -6.93
N ARG A 84 9.22 -7.15 -7.74
CA ARG A 84 9.17 -5.81 -8.35
C ARG A 84 9.11 -4.69 -7.30
N PHE A 85 8.49 -4.94 -6.14
CA PHE A 85 8.32 -3.94 -5.08
C PHE A 85 9.24 -4.15 -3.88
N GLU A 86 10.22 -5.05 -3.97
CA GLU A 86 11.10 -5.40 -2.85
C GLU A 86 11.86 -4.18 -2.32
N GLN A 87 12.42 -3.35 -3.21
CA GLN A 87 13.15 -2.15 -2.81
C GLN A 87 12.29 -1.16 -2.03
N PHE A 88 11.00 -1.01 -2.37
CA PHE A 88 10.07 -0.16 -1.62
C PHE A 88 9.86 -0.71 -0.21
N LYS A 89 9.70 -2.03 -0.07
CA LYS A 89 9.53 -2.70 1.23
C LYS A 89 10.78 -2.58 2.10
N THR A 90 11.97 -2.77 1.54
CA THR A 90 13.25 -2.63 2.27
C THR A 90 13.47 -1.20 2.76
N ASN A 91 12.97 -0.19 2.03
CA ASN A 91 13.07 1.22 2.42
C ASN A 91 11.83 1.72 3.18
N LYS A 92 10.99 0.83 3.73
CA LYS A 92 9.75 1.22 4.41
C LYS A 92 9.97 2.29 5.47
N SER A 93 10.97 2.14 6.34
CA SER A 93 11.27 3.12 7.40
C SER A 93 11.70 4.47 6.82
N THR A 94 12.45 4.48 5.72
CA THR A 94 12.83 5.71 5.00
C THR A 94 11.64 6.39 4.34
N LEU A 95 10.68 5.64 3.82
CA LEU A 95 9.45 6.22 3.27
C LEU A 95 8.53 6.73 4.39
N ALA A 96 8.44 6.00 5.50
CA ALA A 96 7.66 6.37 6.69
C ALA A 96 8.17 7.66 7.34
N PHE A 97 9.48 7.90 7.27
CA PHE A 97 10.12 9.12 7.77
C PHE A 97 9.47 10.40 7.24
N ILE A 98 9.08 10.42 5.95
CA ILE A 98 8.51 11.61 5.31
C ILE A 98 7.17 12.00 5.94
N VAL A 99 6.38 11.01 6.37
CA VAL A 99 5.06 11.24 6.96
C VAL A 99 5.10 11.40 8.49
N ASN A 100 6.14 10.88 9.14
CA ASN A 100 6.26 10.92 10.60
C ASN A 100 7.69 11.17 11.11
N PRO A 101 8.30 12.32 10.75
CA PRO A 101 9.70 12.62 11.07
C PRO A 101 9.99 12.71 12.57
N LEU A 102 9.00 13.11 13.38
CA LEU A 102 9.17 13.28 14.83
C LEU A 102 9.35 11.94 15.57
N ASN A 103 8.64 10.90 15.13
CA ASN A 103 8.67 9.58 15.79
C ASN A 103 9.63 8.58 15.13
N THR A 104 10.33 8.98 14.07
CA THR A 104 11.20 8.06 13.34
C THR A 104 12.49 7.76 14.13
N ASN A 105 12.87 6.47 14.16
CA ASN A 105 14.17 6.01 14.63
C ASN A 105 15.22 6.20 13.52
N THR A 106 16.16 7.10 13.70
CA THR A 106 17.20 7.43 12.71
C THR A 106 18.12 6.25 12.40
N ASN A 107 18.20 5.26 13.28
CA ASN A 107 19.03 4.06 13.09
C ASN A 107 18.40 3.07 12.11
N GLU A 108 17.10 3.21 11.83
CA GLU A 108 16.35 2.34 10.92
C GLU A 108 16.15 2.95 9.52
N ILE A 109 16.58 4.21 9.32
CA ILE A 109 16.43 4.90 8.04
C ILE A 109 17.63 4.56 7.15
N ASN A 110 17.38 3.94 6.01
CA ASN A 110 18.38 3.79 4.96
C ASN A 110 18.43 5.05 4.09
N ILE A 111 19.46 5.88 4.27
CA ILE A 111 19.64 7.13 3.51
C ILE A 111 20.83 7.11 2.54
N GLU A 112 21.64 6.05 2.59
CA GLU A 112 22.80 5.87 1.71
C GLU A 112 22.41 6.02 0.22
N PRO A 113 21.29 5.46 -0.27
CA PRO A 113 20.90 5.59 -1.68
C PRO A 113 20.64 7.04 -2.13
N PHE A 114 20.45 7.97 -1.19
CA PHE A 114 20.13 9.37 -1.47
C PHE A 114 21.35 10.29 -1.36
N GLY A 115 22.54 9.76 -1.02
CA GLY A 115 23.75 10.57 -0.83
C GLY A 115 23.65 11.57 0.32
N ILE A 116 22.79 11.30 1.32
CA ILE A 116 22.58 12.17 2.48
C ILE A 116 23.59 11.78 3.56
N ASP A 117 24.27 12.78 4.13
CA ASP A 117 25.13 12.57 5.29
C ASP A 117 24.29 12.22 6.54
N THR A 118 24.55 11.04 7.12
CA THR A 118 23.84 10.52 8.29
C THR A 118 24.00 11.42 9.51
N GLY A 119 25.19 11.96 9.75
CA GLY A 119 25.43 12.84 10.89
C GLY A 119 24.63 14.14 10.80
N SER A 120 24.62 14.78 9.63
CA SER A 120 23.85 15.98 9.35
C SER A 120 22.35 15.75 9.51
N LEU A 121 21.84 14.62 8.99
CA LEU A 121 20.42 14.28 9.14
C LEU A 121 20.05 14.08 10.61
N GLN A 122 20.86 13.33 11.36
CA GLN A 122 20.64 13.10 12.80
C GLN A 122 20.60 14.42 13.58
N MET A 123 21.54 15.33 13.32
CA MET A 123 21.57 16.65 13.97
C MET A 123 20.36 17.51 13.62
N LYS A 124 19.93 17.53 12.34
CA LYS A 124 18.72 18.25 11.93
C LYS A 124 17.45 17.66 12.55
N LEU A 125 17.38 16.35 12.70
CA LEU A 125 16.25 15.69 13.34
C LEU A 125 16.21 15.91 14.85
N LEU A 126 17.37 15.92 15.51
CA LEU A 126 17.46 16.29 16.92
C LEU A 126 16.97 17.73 17.13
N ASP A 127 17.40 18.66 16.29
CA ASP A 127 16.97 20.06 16.32
C ASP A 127 15.45 20.19 16.10
N LEU A 128 14.89 19.45 15.14
CA LEU A 128 13.45 19.42 14.89
C LEU A 128 12.66 18.88 16.09
N LYS A 129 13.15 17.81 16.72
CA LYS A 129 12.48 17.16 17.86
C LYS A 129 12.56 18.01 19.15
N THR A 130 13.64 18.74 19.35
CA THR A 130 13.86 19.54 20.57
C THR A 130 13.25 20.95 20.50
N LYS A 131 12.95 21.45 19.30
CA LYS A 131 12.27 22.74 19.11
C LYS A 131 10.76 22.60 19.22
N ASP A 132 10.23 22.83 20.42
CA ASP A 132 8.80 22.76 20.75
C ASP A 132 7.89 23.53 19.76
N LEU A 133 8.35 24.69 19.28
CA LEU A 133 7.59 25.47 18.30
C LEU A 133 7.38 24.71 16.98
N TRP A 134 8.42 24.04 16.47
CA TRP A 134 8.36 23.34 15.19
C TRP A 134 7.69 21.98 15.32
N SER A 135 8.01 21.23 16.37
CA SER A 135 7.34 19.96 16.66
C SER A 135 5.84 20.16 16.90
N GLY A 136 5.46 21.22 17.61
CA GLY A 136 4.07 21.63 17.81
C GLY A 136 3.35 21.96 16.50
N LYS A 137 3.93 22.83 15.66
CA LYS A 137 3.36 23.18 14.34
C LYS A 137 3.17 21.96 13.44
N PHE A 138 4.14 21.05 13.42
CA PHE A 138 4.06 19.84 12.61
C PHE A 138 2.95 18.89 13.12
N THR A 139 2.82 18.75 14.44
CA THR A 139 1.78 17.93 15.07
C THR A 139 0.37 18.47 14.78
N GLU A 140 0.20 19.79 14.89
CA GLU A 140 -1.07 20.46 14.55
C GLU A 140 -1.43 20.29 13.08
N LEU A 141 -0.44 20.46 12.17
CA LEU A 141 -0.65 20.28 10.74
C LEU A 141 -1.06 18.84 10.41
N ASN A 142 -0.39 17.84 10.98
CA ASN A 142 -0.75 16.44 10.79
C ASN A 142 -2.18 16.15 11.28
N SER A 143 -2.58 16.70 12.43
CA SER A 143 -3.93 16.54 12.95
C SER A 143 -4.99 17.13 12.00
N LYS A 144 -4.71 18.32 11.45
CA LYS A 144 -5.59 18.96 10.45
C LYS A 144 -5.68 18.15 9.15
N LEU A 145 -4.57 17.59 8.68
CA LEU A 145 -4.55 16.73 7.49
C LEU A 145 -5.36 15.45 7.71
N GLU A 146 -5.24 14.84 8.89
CA GLU A 146 -6.04 13.66 9.25
C GLU A 146 -7.54 13.98 9.29
N GLU A 147 -7.92 15.11 9.90
CA GLU A 147 -9.32 15.55 9.93
C GLU A 147 -9.88 15.79 8.52
N LEU A 148 -9.08 16.42 7.65
CA LEU A 148 -9.46 16.62 6.25
C LEU A 148 -9.66 15.29 5.51
N GLU A 149 -8.80 14.30 5.73
CA GLU A 149 -8.92 12.97 5.11
C GLU A 149 -10.17 12.22 5.61
N VAL A 150 -10.53 12.39 6.89
CA VAL A 150 -11.78 11.86 7.47
C VAL A 150 -13.01 12.52 6.84
N GLN A 151 -13.02 13.85 6.74
CA GLN A 151 -14.11 14.60 6.08
C GLN A 151 -14.24 14.19 4.60
N LYS A 152 -13.09 14.05 3.92
CA LYS A 152 -12.96 13.50 2.58
C LYS A 152 -13.69 12.17 2.44
N CYS A 153 -13.36 11.20 3.29
CA CYS A 153 -14.02 9.89 3.28
C CYS A 153 -15.53 9.98 3.51
N MET A 154 -15.98 10.84 4.43
CA MET A 154 -17.42 11.04 4.69
C MET A 154 -18.15 11.60 3.46
N HIS A 155 -17.55 12.54 2.73
CA HIS A 155 -18.15 13.11 1.52
C HIS A 155 -18.21 12.10 0.35
N ILE A 156 -17.19 11.26 0.17
CA ILE A 156 -17.21 10.16 -0.82
C ILE A 156 -18.35 9.19 -0.50
N ALA A 157 -18.47 8.76 0.77
CA ALA A 157 -19.52 7.84 1.20
C ALA A 157 -20.93 8.41 0.99
N GLN A 158 -21.08 9.74 1.01
CA GLN A 158 -22.34 10.43 0.73
C GLN A 158 -22.57 10.77 -0.75
N HIS A 159 -21.70 10.34 -1.67
CA HIS A 159 -21.70 10.74 -3.09
C HIS A 159 -21.67 12.27 -3.33
N LYS A 160 -21.16 13.04 -2.36
CA LYS A 160 -21.14 14.51 -2.42
C LYS A 160 -19.82 15.08 -2.94
N TRP A 161 -18.88 14.23 -3.32
CA TRP A 161 -17.62 14.69 -3.85
C TRP A 161 -17.49 14.40 -5.35
N THR A 162 -17.47 15.48 -6.11
CA THR A 162 -17.02 15.50 -7.51
C THR A 162 -15.53 15.82 -7.56
N LEU A 163 -14.77 14.91 -8.16
CA LEU A 163 -13.34 15.03 -8.49
C LEU A 163 -13.04 16.29 -9.32
#